data_AF-A0A0S8K2W3-F1
#
_entry.id   AF-A0A0S8K2W3-F1
#
_cell.length_a   1.000
_cell.length_b   1.000
_cell.length_c   1.000
_cell.angle_alpha   90.00
_cell.angle_beta   90.00
_cell.angle_gamma   90.00
#
_symmetry.space_group_name_H-M   'P 1'
#
loop_
_entity.id
_entity.type
_entity.pdbx_description
1 polymer ?
#
loop_
_entity_poly.entity_id
_entity_poly.type
_entity_poly.pdbx_seq_one_letter_code
_entity_poly.pdbx_strand_id
1 'polypeptide(L)' 'MKMAGTDKKCPKCGNSFQCFGEEDCWCEKYQILQKDFLRITQDYSDCLCPMCLKEYTSE' A
#
# COMPACT_ATOMS: atom_id res chain seq x y z
N MET A 1 13.54 -17.90 8.68
CA MET A 1 13.31 -16.64 9.43
C MET A 1 12.09 -15.96 8.81
N LYS A 2 11.12 -15.48 9.60
CA LYS A 2 10.02 -14.64 9.08
C LYS A 2 10.63 -13.30 8.69
N MET A 3 10.43 -12.87 7.45
CA MET A 3 10.86 -11.55 7.00
C MET A 3 10.10 -10.50 7.84
N ALA A 4 10.83 -9.66 8.57
CA ALA A 4 10.23 -8.56 9.30
C ALA A 4 9.80 -7.48 8.30
N GLY A 5 8.59 -6.94 8.47
CA GLY A 5 8.14 -5.80 7.67
C GLY A 5 9.07 -4.60 7.84
N THR A 6 9.16 -3.77 6.81
CA THR A 6 9.87 -2.48 6.88
C THR A 6 8.89 -1.40 7.31
N ASP A 7 9.27 -0.59 8.30
CA ASP A 7 8.53 0.63 8.64
C ASP A 7 8.64 1.65 7.50
N LYS A 8 7.50 2.02 6.93
CA LYS A 8 7.38 3.07 5.91
C LYS A 8 6.46 4.17 6.38
N LYS A 9 6.63 5.36 5.82
CA LYS A 9 5.74 6.51 6.05
C LYS A 9 4.85 6.71 4.84
N CYS A 10 3.54 6.69 5.04
CA CYS A 10 2.57 6.87 3.97
C CYS A 10 2.71 8.27 3.36
N PRO A 11 2.96 8.42 2.04
CA PRO A 11 3.10 9.73 1.41
C PRO A 11 1.78 10.50 1.34
N LYS A 12 0.63 9.83 1.45
CA LYS A 12 -0.69 10.48 1.45
C LYS A 12 -1.07 11.10 2.79
N CYS A 13 -0.92 10.35 3.90
CA CYS A 13 -1.41 10.76 5.22
C CYS A 13 -0.32 10.97 6.27
N GLY A 14 0.93 10.58 5.99
CA GLY A 14 2.05 10.70 6.91
C GLY A 14 2.14 9.65 8.01
N ASN A 15 1.18 8.71 8.11
CA ASN A 15 1.21 7.64 9.11
C ASN A 15 2.31 6.60 8.81
N SER A 16 2.96 6.12 9.86
CA SER A 16 3.84 4.96 9.78
C SER A 16 3.05 3.67 9.65
N PHE A 17 3.55 2.73 8.84
CA PHE A 17 2.95 1.42 8.66
C PHE A 17 4.01 0.37 8.30
N GLN A 18 3.69 -0.89 8.55
CA GLN A 18 4.55 -2.02 8.21
C GLN A 18 4.30 -2.46 6.76
N CYS A 19 5.31 -2.38 5.91
CA CYS A 19 5.31 -2.90 4.55
C CYS A 19 6.06 -4.23 4.49
N PHE A 20 5.38 -5.31 4.12
CA PHE A 20 5.97 -6.66 4.09
C PHE A 20 6.55 -7.03 2.71
N GLY A 21 6.45 -6.16 1.70
CA GLY A 21 7.06 -6.37 0.39
C GLY A 21 6.26 -7.30 -0.51
N GLU A 22 6.96 -8.13 -1.30
CA GLU A 22 6.37 -8.98 -2.36
C GLU A 22 5.93 -10.37 -1.88
N GLU A 23 6.29 -10.78 -0.65
CA GLU A 23 5.82 -12.05 -0.08
C GLU A 23 4.78 -11.80 1.02
N ASP A 24 3.53 -12.18 0.76
CA ASP A 24 2.42 -12.20 1.73
C ASP A 24 2.07 -10.83 2.34
N CYS A 25 2.26 -9.75 1.56
CA CYS A 25 1.92 -8.42 2.03
C CYS A 25 0.40 -8.20 2.01
N TRP A 26 -0.11 -7.61 3.09
CA TRP A 26 -1.52 -7.25 3.21
C TRP A 26 -2.03 -6.40 2.03
N CYS A 27 -1.16 -5.67 1.32
CA CYS A 27 -1.56 -4.84 0.19
C CYS A 27 -2.09 -5.66 -1.00
N GLU A 28 -1.64 -6.90 -1.16
CA GLU A 28 -2.13 -7.80 -2.23
C GLU A 28 -3.56 -8.28 -2.00
N LYS A 29 -4.05 -8.18 -0.76
CA LYS A 29 -5.43 -8.52 -0.41
C LYS A 29 -6.43 -7.45 -0.88
N TYR A 30 -5.96 -6.28 -1.28
CA TYR A 30 -6.78 -5.19 -1.78
C TYR A 30 -7.00 -5.37 -3.29
N GLN A 31 -8.25 -5.53 -3.71
CA GLN A 31 -8.59 -5.51 -5.14
C GLN A 31 -8.68 -4.08 -5.64
N ILE A 32 -7.61 -3.62 -6.28
CA ILE A 32 -7.50 -2.27 -6.83
C ILE A 32 -7.58 -2.39 -8.35
N LEU A 33 -8.49 -1.60 -8.95
CA LEU A 33 -8.61 -1.55 -10.41
C LEU A 33 -7.33 -0.98 -11.02
N GLN A 34 -6.96 -1.45 -12.22
CA GLN A 34 -5.73 -1.01 -12.89
C GLN A 34 -5.64 0.52 -13.04
N LYS A 35 -6.77 1.20 -13.31
CA LYS A 35 -6.82 2.67 -13.41
C LYS A 35 -6.41 3.36 -12.10
N ASP A 36 -6.81 2.80 -10.97
CA ASP A 36 -6.56 3.36 -9.64
C ASP A 36 -5.15 3.00 -9.19
N PHE A 37 -4.66 1.81 -9.55
CA PHE A 37 -3.26 1.44 -9.36
C PHE A 37 -2.32 2.38 -10.13
N LEU A 38 -2.60 2.66 -11.41
CA LEU A 38 -1.83 3.61 -12.21
C LEU A 38 -1.84 5.02 -11.60
N ARG A 39 -2.98 5.44 -11.06
CA ARG A 39 -3.07 6.72 -10.35
C ARG A 39 -2.21 6.72 -9.08
N ILE A 40 -2.25 5.65 -8.29
CA ILE A 40 -1.44 5.52 -7.07
C ILE A 40 0.05 5.60 -7.41
N THR A 41 0.52 4.90 -8.45
CA THR A 41 1.95 4.87 -8.81
C THR A 41 2.43 6.16 -9.49
N GLN A 42 1.52 6.98 -10.02
CA GLN A 42 1.83 8.33 -10.53
C GLN A 42 1.80 9.40 -9.43
N ASP A 43 0.81 9.35 -8.54
CA ASP A 43 0.56 10.40 -7.54
C ASP A 43 1.46 10.27 -6.30
N TYR A 44 1.98 9.06 -6.01
CA TYR A 44 2.74 8.79 -4.78
C TYR A 44 4.09 8.13 -5.07
N SER A 45 5.12 8.62 -4.40
CA SER A 45 6.51 8.14 -4.56
C SER A 45 6.82 6.84 -3.83
N ASP A 46 5.91 6.32 -3.00
CA ASP A 46 6.09 5.11 -2.20
C ASP A 46 4.72 4.47 -1.88
N CYS A 47 4.73 3.31 -1.24
CA CYS A 47 3.56 2.55 -0.82
C CYS A 47 2.62 3.38 0.08
N LEU A 48 1.31 3.23 -0.14
CA LEU A 48 0.29 3.76 0.76
C LEU A 48 0.05 2.80 1.93
N CYS A 49 -0.38 3.33 3.08
CA CYS A 49 -0.80 2.51 4.21
C CYS A 49 -2.17 1.84 3.96
N PRO A 50 -2.56 0.81 4.75
CA PRO A 50 -3.81 0.08 4.55
C PRO A 50 -5.07 0.96 4.55
N MET A 51 -5.07 2.00 5.39
CA MET A 51 -6.18 2.95 5.52
C MET A 51 -6.38 3.75 4.24
N CYS A 52 -5.28 4.27 3.67
CA CYS A 52 -5.31 5.07 2.45
C CYS A 52 -5.54 4.19 1.21
N LEU A 53 -4.99 2.97 1.20
CA LEU A 53 -5.14 2.04 0.09
C LEU A 53 -6.60 1.56 -0.06
N LYS A 54 -7.33 1.40 1.07
CA LYS A 54 -8.75 1.03 1.07
C LYS A 54 -9.65 2.02 0.33
N GLU A 55 -9.25 3.28 0.23
CA GLU A 55 -10.01 4.28 -0.53
C GLU A 55 -10.00 4.03 -2.05
N TYR A 56 -9.12 3.15 -2.53
CA TYR A 56 -8.98 2.78 -3.94
C TYR A 56 -9.49 1.36 -4.24
N THR A 57 -9.99 0.63 -3.25
CA THR A 57 -10.62 -0.68 -3.49
C THR A 57 -12.07 -0.52 -3.88
N SER A 58 -12.48 -1.27 -4.90
CA SER A 58 -13.90 -1.46 -5.22
C SER A 58 -14.42 -2.58 -4.32
N GLU A 59 -15.58 -2.36 -3.66
CA GLU A 59 -16.30 -3.40 -2.91
C GLU A 59 -16.75 -4.56 -3.80
#